data_AF-A0A817FVF0-F1
#
_entry.id   AF-A0A817FVF0-F1
#
_cell.length_a   1.000
_cell.length_b   1.000
_cell.length_c   1.000
_cell.angle_alpha   90.00
_cell.angle_beta   90.00
_cell.angle_gamma   90.00
#
_symmetry.space_group_name_H-M   'P 1'
#
loop_
_entity.id
_entity.type
_entity.pdbx_description
1 polymer ?
#
loop_
_entity_poly.entity_id
_entity_poly.type
_entity_poly.pdbx_seq_one_letter_code
_entity_poly.pdbx_strand_id
1 'polypeptide(L)'
;MDGVAPTAAKSLKHIEWMWQSNPNPWSESELTEWSYYTYVENIIIEEAFSKRKKRVILDDYYVDFKDNVQISKNNEYNRRPIKRMEYEKEDKPLREERFIDLPITSKHSLIDEYGWVSPFIMEVRRSLGLKSDELPCKKPRIIPMLVRKAACGIIEEGKHIGKRREAKCLANMLREKKNQGIEEVWKCCAYLYTLESFLYKTLNATMRLVGDKEHEQVWRGKIRTLGPFCLLLWDDPFNKIAKTEMILYRGANLESEQITIYEDMAQHPDEYRSFQAFTSCTRNPQKAERFGNTLFIMKILSAFTADLCRLSEYPNEEEELLMPGVGFRVERVDFNHKTNKHVVYLELRQRWSSK
;
A
#
# COMPACT_ATOMS: atom_id res chain seq x y z
N MET A 1 9.05 -40.40 29.71
CA MET A 1 9.26 -38.98 29.37
C MET A 1 8.74 -38.82 27.96
N ASP A 2 7.47 -38.44 27.88
CA ASP A 2 6.70 -38.46 26.65
C ASP A 2 7.06 -37.27 25.77
N GLY A 3 7.32 -37.58 24.49
CA GLY A 3 7.55 -36.60 23.45
C GLY A 3 6.26 -35.88 23.12
N VAL A 4 6.28 -34.55 23.27
CA VAL A 4 5.20 -33.68 22.78
C VAL A 4 5.45 -33.43 21.30
N ALA A 5 4.62 -34.03 20.46
CA ALA A 5 4.56 -33.74 19.03
C ALA A 5 4.18 -32.27 18.80
N PRO A 6 4.74 -31.59 17.78
CA PRO A 6 4.32 -30.24 17.43
C PRO A 6 2.86 -30.30 16.97
N THR A 7 2.00 -29.53 17.63
CA THR A 7 0.62 -29.33 17.22
C THR A 7 0.62 -28.71 15.84
N ALA A 8 0.14 -29.46 14.85
CA ALA A 8 -0.06 -28.97 13.49
C ALA A 8 -0.92 -27.70 13.54
N ALA A 9 -0.32 -26.56 13.18
CA ALA A 9 -1.06 -25.34 12.95
C ALA A 9 -2.09 -25.65 11.86
N LYS A 10 -3.39 -25.61 12.21
CA LYS A 10 -4.46 -25.70 11.22
C LYS A 10 -4.22 -24.62 10.17
N SER A 11 -3.88 -25.00 8.95
CA SER A 11 -3.78 -24.06 7.84
C SER A 11 -5.15 -23.37 7.71
N LEU A 12 -5.16 -22.05 7.92
CA LEU A 12 -6.36 -21.25 7.70
C LEU A 12 -6.63 -21.29 6.20
N LYS A 13 -7.63 -22.07 5.78
CA LYS A 13 -8.08 -22.11 4.39
C LYS A 13 -8.47 -20.70 3.96
N HIS A 14 -7.81 -20.18 2.93
CA HIS A 14 -8.16 -18.89 2.33
C HIS A 14 -9.12 -19.10 1.17
N ILE A 15 -10.04 -18.17 0.99
CA ILE A 15 -11.07 -18.23 -0.04
C ILE A 15 -10.83 -17.12 -1.03
N GLU A 16 -10.73 -17.47 -2.30
CA GLU A 16 -10.71 -16.49 -3.37
C GLU A 16 -11.73 -16.75 -4.45
N TRP A 17 -12.32 -15.66 -4.87
CA TRP A 17 -13.15 -15.60 -6.05
C TRP A 17 -12.28 -15.22 -7.24
N MET A 18 -12.55 -15.88 -8.36
CA MET A 18 -11.90 -15.62 -9.64
C MET A 18 -12.95 -15.44 -10.72
N TRP A 19 -12.54 -14.82 -11.81
CA TRP A 19 -13.35 -14.65 -13.01
C TRP A 19 -12.54 -15.01 -14.26
N GLN A 20 -13.23 -15.47 -15.30
CA GLN A 20 -12.56 -15.89 -16.52
C GLN A 20 -12.18 -14.67 -17.37
N SER A 21 -10.89 -14.49 -17.59
CA SER A 21 -10.29 -13.28 -18.16
C SER A 21 -10.11 -13.31 -19.67
N ASN A 22 -10.29 -14.46 -20.32
CA ASN A 22 -10.28 -14.59 -21.78
C ASN A 22 -11.10 -13.49 -22.48
N PRO A 23 -10.68 -12.96 -23.63
CA PRO A 23 -11.49 -12.04 -24.43
C PRO A 23 -12.87 -12.61 -24.74
N ASN A 24 -12.92 -13.89 -25.13
CA ASN A 24 -14.13 -14.68 -25.23
C ASN A 24 -14.16 -15.77 -24.14
N PRO A 25 -14.84 -15.57 -23.00
CA PRO A 25 -14.85 -16.54 -21.90
C PRO A 25 -15.63 -17.82 -22.22
N TRP A 26 -16.33 -17.89 -23.35
CA TRP A 26 -17.11 -19.05 -23.75
C TRP A 26 -16.45 -19.85 -24.88
N SER A 27 -15.22 -19.49 -25.26
CA SER A 27 -14.47 -20.21 -26.29
C SER A 27 -14.00 -21.57 -25.77
N GLU A 28 -14.28 -22.63 -26.51
CA GLU A 28 -13.75 -23.97 -26.23
C GLU A 28 -12.34 -24.19 -26.81
N SER A 29 -11.88 -23.30 -27.69
CA SER A 29 -10.58 -23.41 -28.36
C SER A 29 -9.44 -22.71 -27.63
N GLU A 30 -9.75 -21.83 -26.68
CA GLU A 30 -8.75 -21.08 -25.90
C GLU A 30 -8.53 -21.75 -24.54
N LEU A 31 -7.28 -21.73 -24.07
CA LEU A 31 -6.98 -22.13 -22.70
C LEU A 31 -7.68 -21.18 -21.73
N THR A 32 -8.37 -21.74 -20.74
CA THR A 32 -9.10 -20.95 -19.75
C THR A 32 -8.14 -20.15 -18.87
N GLU A 33 -8.23 -18.84 -18.95
CA GLU A 33 -7.47 -17.92 -18.12
C GLU A 33 -8.38 -17.40 -16.99
N TRP A 34 -7.86 -17.41 -15.78
CA TRP A 34 -8.57 -16.94 -14.60
C TRP A 34 -7.81 -15.78 -13.97
N SER A 35 -8.51 -14.68 -13.75
CA SER A 35 -8.01 -13.55 -12.98
C SER A 35 -8.70 -13.48 -11.62
N TYR A 36 -7.98 -12.96 -10.64
CA TYR A 36 -8.50 -12.75 -9.31
C TYR A 36 -9.34 -11.47 -9.25
N TYR A 37 -10.33 -11.44 -8.38
CA TYR A 37 -10.91 -10.17 -7.93
C TYR A 37 -9.92 -9.44 -7.03
N THR A 38 -10.03 -8.10 -6.95
CA THR A 38 -9.24 -7.36 -5.96
C THR A 38 -9.60 -7.84 -4.56
N TYR A 39 -8.69 -7.66 -3.60
CA TYR A 39 -8.90 -8.18 -2.25
C TYR A 39 -10.20 -7.67 -1.60
N VAL A 40 -10.50 -6.39 -1.80
CA VAL A 40 -11.71 -5.78 -1.24
C VAL A 40 -12.97 -6.30 -1.92
N GLU A 41 -12.94 -6.51 -3.24
CA GLU A 41 -14.05 -7.15 -3.96
C GLU A 41 -14.26 -8.58 -3.47
N ASN A 42 -13.18 -9.33 -3.23
CA ASN A 42 -13.24 -10.68 -2.68
C ASN A 42 -13.94 -10.70 -1.31
N ILE A 43 -13.61 -9.76 -0.40
CA ILE A 43 -14.32 -9.60 0.88
C ILE A 43 -15.83 -9.37 0.66
N ILE A 44 -16.18 -8.44 -0.24
CA ILE A 44 -17.57 -8.08 -0.50
C ILE A 44 -18.35 -9.27 -1.08
N ILE A 45 -17.74 -10.02 -2.01
CA ILE A 45 -18.32 -11.20 -2.63
C ILE A 45 -18.51 -12.30 -1.58
N GLU A 46 -17.47 -12.65 -0.81
CA GLU A 46 -17.54 -13.73 0.17
C GLU A 46 -18.50 -13.42 1.31
N GLU A 47 -18.59 -12.16 1.76
CA GLU A 47 -19.57 -11.73 2.76
C GLU A 47 -21.01 -11.91 2.24
N ALA A 48 -21.26 -11.55 0.97
CA ALA A 48 -22.56 -11.71 0.35
C ALA A 48 -22.94 -13.18 0.15
N PHE A 49 -21.98 -14.00 -0.27
CA PHE A 49 -22.14 -15.44 -0.44
C PHE A 49 -22.43 -16.13 0.90
N SER A 50 -21.65 -15.82 1.94
CA SER A 50 -21.83 -16.34 3.30
C SER A 50 -23.21 -15.99 3.89
N LYS A 51 -23.76 -14.84 3.50
CA LYS A 51 -25.13 -14.38 3.86
C LYS A 51 -26.21 -14.97 2.94
N ARG A 52 -25.89 -15.93 2.08
CA ARG A 52 -26.79 -16.60 1.13
C ARG A 52 -27.56 -15.62 0.24
N LYS A 53 -26.94 -14.48 -0.10
CA LYS A 53 -27.53 -13.54 -1.07
C LYS A 53 -27.51 -14.19 -2.45
N LYS A 54 -28.50 -13.89 -3.28
CA LYS A 54 -28.54 -14.36 -4.68
C LYS A 54 -27.56 -13.61 -5.59
N ARG A 55 -27.28 -12.35 -5.25
CA ARG A 55 -26.41 -11.46 -6.01
C ARG A 55 -25.68 -10.48 -5.11
N VAL A 56 -24.55 -9.98 -5.60
CA VAL A 56 -23.79 -8.89 -4.97
C VAL A 56 -23.42 -7.83 -6.01
N ILE A 57 -23.57 -6.57 -5.65
CA ILE A 57 -23.32 -5.42 -6.54
C ILE A 57 -21.96 -4.83 -6.17
N LEU A 58 -21.02 -4.87 -7.11
CA LEU A 58 -19.70 -4.23 -7.01
C LEU A 58 -19.74 -2.87 -7.71
N ASP A 59 -18.59 -2.25 -7.99
CA ASP A 59 -18.54 -0.91 -8.58
C ASP A 59 -18.86 -0.93 -10.09
N ASP A 60 -18.21 -1.81 -10.85
CA ASP A 60 -18.32 -1.84 -12.32
C ASP A 60 -19.25 -2.95 -12.85
N TYR A 61 -19.52 -3.95 -12.02
CA TYR A 61 -20.30 -5.14 -12.36
C TYR A 61 -21.09 -5.64 -11.14
N TYR A 62 -21.88 -6.69 -11.33
CA TYR A 62 -22.46 -7.46 -10.24
C TYR A 62 -22.19 -8.94 -10.46
N VAL A 63 -22.14 -9.70 -9.37
CA VAL A 63 -21.98 -11.15 -9.37
C VAL A 63 -23.33 -11.78 -9.06
N ASP A 64 -23.75 -12.70 -9.92
CA ASP A 64 -24.89 -13.58 -9.72
C ASP A 64 -24.40 -14.97 -9.29
N PHE A 65 -24.74 -15.34 -8.06
CA PHE A 65 -24.32 -16.63 -7.48
C PHE A 65 -25.18 -17.80 -7.93
N LYS A 66 -26.37 -17.54 -8.50
CA LYS A 66 -27.23 -18.60 -9.04
C LYS A 66 -26.65 -19.14 -10.34
N ASP A 67 -26.20 -18.23 -11.20
CA ASP A 67 -25.68 -18.56 -12.52
C ASP A 67 -24.13 -18.66 -12.54
N ASN A 68 -23.47 -18.35 -11.42
CA ASN A 68 -22.01 -18.28 -11.29
C ASN A 68 -21.36 -17.41 -12.38
N VAL A 69 -21.88 -16.19 -12.55
CA VAL A 69 -21.35 -15.22 -13.52
C VAL A 69 -21.20 -13.84 -12.89
N GLN A 70 -20.21 -13.10 -13.36
CA GLN A 70 -20.22 -11.65 -13.27
C GLN A 70 -20.84 -11.05 -14.53
N ILE A 71 -21.52 -9.92 -14.36
CA ILE A 71 -22.23 -9.22 -15.42
C ILE A 71 -21.90 -7.73 -15.32
N SER A 72 -21.38 -7.16 -16.41
CA SER A 72 -21.06 -5.73 -16.47
C SER A 72 -22.32 -4.88 -16.34
N LYS A 73 -22.24 -3.77 -15.59
CA LYS A 73 -23.33 -2.80 -15.49
C LYS A 73 -23.51 -1.97 -16.75
N ASN A 74 -22.45 -1.84 -17.55
CA ASN A 74 -22.46 -1.04 -18.77
C ASN A 74 -22.93 -1.86 -19.98
N ASN A 75 -22.83 -3.19 -19.92
CA ASN A 75 -23.24 -4.09 -20.98
C ASN A 75 -23.64 -5.45 -20.41
N GLU A 76 -24.92 -5.74 -20.36
CA GLU A 76 -25.45 -7.00 -19.80
C GLU A 76 -25.03 -8.25 -20.61
N TYR A 77 -24.62 -8.08 -21.87
CA TYR A 77 -24.06 -9.16 -22.69
C TYR A 77 -22.60 -9.49 -22.33
N ASN A 78 -21.89 -8.58 -21.66
CA ASN A 78 -20.55 -8.85 -21.14
C ASN A 78 -20.66 -9.63 -19.83
N ARG A 79 -20.83 -10.94 -19.98
CA ARG A 79 -20.92 -11.93 -18.89
C ARG A 79 -19.65 -12.76 -18.87
N ARG A 80 -19.14 -13.04 -17.68
CA ARG A 80 -17.96 -13.88 -17.48
C ARG A 80 -18.22 -14.89 -16.36
N PRO A 81 -17.89 -16.18 -16.56
CA PRO A 81 -17.93 -17.17 -15.49
C PRO A 81 -17.08 -16.76 -14.29
N ILE A 82 -17.53 -17.18 -13.11
CA ILE A 82 -16.80 -17.01 -11.86
C ILE A 82 -16.65 -18.36 -11.17
N LYS A 83 -15.64 -18.47 -10.31
CA LYS A 83 -15.48 -19.61 -9.42
C LYS A 83 -14.96 -19.17 -8.06
N ARG A 84 -15.25 -19.97 -7.05
CA ARG A 84 -14.73 -19.86 -5.69
C ARG A 84 -13.69 -20.95 -5.50
N MET A 85 -12.48 -20.60 -5.09
CA MET A 85 -11.40 -21.54 -4.82
C MET A 85 -11.00 -21.47 -3.34
N GLU A 86 -10.58 -22.61 -2.81
CA GLU A 86 -9.96 -22.72 -1.49
C GLU A 86 -8.51 -23.15 -1.69
N TYR A 87 -7.57 -22.42 -1.10
CA TYR A 87 -6.14 -22.75 -1.18
C TYR A 87 -5.42 -22.38 0.11
N GLU A 88 -4.18 -22.84 0.25
CA GLU A 88 -3.34 -22.55 1.40
C GLU A 88 -2.69 -21.17 1.24
N LYS A 89 -2.66 -20.36 2.31
CA LYS A 89 -2.23 -18.95 2.28
C LYS A 89 -0.85 -18.72 1.63
N GLU A 90 -0.03 -19.75 1.56
CA GLU A 90 1.35 -19.70 1.08
C GLU A 90 1.48 -19.65 -0.46
N ASP A 91 0.44 -20.05 -1.20
CA ASP A 91 0.44 -20.10 -2.67
C ASP A 91 -0.02 -18.78 -3.33
N LYS A 92 -0.25 -17.72 -2.54
CA LYS A 92 -0.81 -16.47 -3.05
C LYS A 92 0.18 -15.74 -3.97
N PRO A 93 -0.26 -15.24 -5.15
CA PRO A 93 0.59 -14.43 -6.02
C PRO A 93 1.00 -13.12 -5.33
N LEU A 94 2.21 -12.65 -5.67
CA LEU A 94 2.74 -11.38 -5.19
C LEU A 94 2.00 -10.22 -5.88
N ARG A 95 1.86 -9.08 -5.21
CA ARG A 95 1.23 -7.88 -5.81
C ARG A 95 2.19 -7.12 -6.68
N GLU A 96 2.10 -7.34 -7.98
CA GLU A 96 2.92 -6.67 -8.98
C GLU A 96 2.85 -5.14 -8.88
N GLU A 97 1.63 -4.56 -8.86
CA GLU A 97 1.44 -3.11 -8.91
C GLU A 97 2.04 -2.33 -7.73
N ARG A 98 2.25 -2.98 -6.59
CA ARG A 98 2.79 -2.34 -5.38
C ARG A 98 4.28 -2.00 -5.50
N PHE A 99 4.97 -2.71 -6.39
CA PHE A 99 6.40 -2.57 -6.69
C PHE A 99 6.63 -1.97 -8.08
N ILE A 100 5.65 -1.26 -8.64
CA ILE A 100 5.78 -0.57 -9.94
C ILE A 100 5.90 0.95 -9.72
N ASP A 101 5.18 1.46 -8.74
CA ASP A 101 5.02 2.90 -8.52
C ASP A 101 6.26 3.63 -7.97
N LEU A 102 6.50 4.79 -8.56
CA LEU A 102 7.66 5.67 -8.39
C LEU A 102 7.80 6.25 -6.98
N PRO A 103 8.96 6.16 -6.31
CA PRO A 103 9.16 6.84 -5.04
C PRO A 103 9.39 8.37 -5.16
N ILE A 104 9.75 8.89 -6.35
CA ILE A 104 10.20 10.28 -6.51
C ILE A 104 9.65 10.87 -7.81
N THR A 105 9.10 12.08 -7.72
CA THR A 105 8.74 12.89 -8.88
C THR A 105 10.01 13.51 -9.47
N SER A 106 10.18 13.35 -10.79
CA SER A 106 11.41 13.68 -11.54
C SER A 106 11.80 15.16 -11.54
N LYS A 107 11.02 16.05 -10.92
CA LYS A 107 11.13 17.47 -11.18
C LYS A 107 11.81 18.34 -10.13
N HIS A 108 11.95 17.97 -8.86
CA HIS A 108 12.44 18.97 -7.90
C HIS A 108 13.37 18.50 -6.77
N SER A 109 14.40 19.32 -6.58
CA SER A 109 15.30 19.38 -5.44
C SER A 109 14.56 19.88 -4.20
N LEU A 110 14.23 18.97 -3.29
CA LEU A 110 14.04 19.34 -1.89
C LEU A 110 15.11 18.62 -1.08
N ILE A 111 16.34 19.07 -1.35
CA ILE A 111 17.48 18.89 -0.46
C ILE A 111 17.18 19.73 0.79
N ASP A 112 17.25 19.08 1.95
CA ASP A 112 17.35 19.63 3.30
C ASP A 112 16.12 20.24 4.03
N GLU A 113 14.94 20.43 3.43
CA GLU A 113 13.88 21.18 4.14
C GLU A 113 12.96 20.37 5.05
N TYR A 114 12.91 19.04 4.91
CA TYR A 114 11.96 18.24 5.67
C TYR A 114 12.66 17.39 6.72
N GLY A 115 12.48 17.77 7.98
CA GLY A 115 12.98 17.04 9.13
C GLY A 115 12.27 15.71 9.35
N TRP A 116 12.22 15.26 10.59
CA TRP A 116 11.67 13.97 11.03
C TRP A 116 10.25 13.62 10.54
N VAL A 117 9.47 14.60 10.07
CA VAL A 117 8.04 14.46 9.75
C VAL A 117 7.77 15.01 8.35
N SER A 118 7.19 14.19 7.47
CA SER A 118 6.75 14.62 6.14
C SER A 118 5.85 15.86 6.20
N PRO A 119 5.98 16.84 5.28
CA PRO A 119 5.14 18.03 5.24
C PRO A 119 3.66 17.72 5.15
N PHE A 120 3.32 16.62 4.47
CA PHE A 120 1.94 16.15 4.40
C PHE A 120 1.38 15.92 5.81
N ILE A 121 2.11 15.18 6.66
CA ILE A 121 1.72 14.91 8.04
C ILE A 121 1.61 16.20 8.86
N MET A 122 2.55 17.14 8.67
CA MET A 122 2.50 18.44 9.35
C MET A 122 1.24 19.23 8.99
N GLU A 123 0.90 19.31 7.71
CA GLU A 123 -0.28 20.01 7.23
C GLU A 123 -1.59 19.30 7.62
N VAL A 124 -1.59 17.97 7.65
CA VAL A 124 -2.71 17.19 8.19
C VAL A 124 -2.97 17.58 9.64
N ARG A 125 -1.94 17.62 10.48
CA ARG A 125 -2.07 18.04 11.88
C ARG A 125 -2.60 19.46 12.02
N ARG A 126 -2.09 20.41 11.21
CA ARG A 126 -2.59 21.80 11.16
C ARG A 126 -4.07 21.84 10.76
N SER A 127 -4.46 21.12 9.71
CA SER A 127 -5.85 21.07 9.23
C SER A 127 -6.84 20.47 10.24
N LEU A 128 -6.35 19.61 11.12
CA LEU A 128 -7.11 18.99 12.20
C LEU A 128 -7.10 19.82 13.49
N GLY A 129 -6.35 20.93 13.53
CA GLY A 129 -6.20 21.77 14.72
C GLY A 129 -5.40 21.12 15.84
N LEU A 130 -4.51 20.16 15.53
CA LEU A 130 -3.75 19.38 16.51
C LEU A 130 -2.37 20.00 16.79
N LYS A 131 -2.01 20.15 18.06
CA LYS A 131 -0.63 20.53 18.47
C LYS A 131 0.35 19.34 18.32
N SER A 132 1.65 19.59 18.55
CA SER A 132 2.73 18.58 18.40
C SER A 132 2.67 17.42 19.36
N ASP A 133 2.10 17.63 20.54
CA ASP A 133 1.86 16.62 21.56
C ASP A 133 0.52 15.88 21.40
N GLU A 134 -0.32 16.28 20.43
CA GLU A 134 -1.69 15.76 20.24
C GLU A 134 -1.76 14.65 19.19
N LEU A 135 -0.80 13.74 19.23
CA LEU A 135 -0.81 12.56 18.39
C LEU A 135 -1.78 11.48 18.93
N PRO A 136 -2.38 10.65 18.06
CA PRO A 136 -3.28 9.55 18.45
C PRO A 136 -2.76 8.69 19.64
N CYS A 137 -1.47 8.32 19.61
CA CYS A 137 -0.79 7.54 20.64
C CYS A 137 -0.71 8.26 21.99
N LYS A 138 -0.63 9.60 21.98
CA LYS A 138 -0.50 10.44 23.17
C LYS A 138 -1.84 10.90 23.72
N LYS A 139 -2.86 11.06 22.86
CA LYS A 139 -4.20 11.52 23.24
C LYS A 139 -5.29 10.58 22.73
N PRO A 140 -5.52 9.43 23.40
CA PRO A 140 -6.47 8.42 22.93
C PRO A 140 -7.91 8.93 22.69
N ARG A 141 -8.31 10.00 23.37
CA ARG A 141 -9.62 10.66 23.21
C ARG A 141 -9.88 11.17 21.78
N ILE A 142 -8.84 11.47 21.00
CA ILE A 142 -8.99 11.97 19.62
C ILE A 142 -9.20 10.85 18.60
N ILE A 143 -8.86 9.59 18.94
CA ILE A 143 -8.87 8.44 18.02
C ILE A 143 -10.26 8.24 17.38
N PRO A 144 -11.38 8.23 18.13
CA PRO A 144 -12.70 8.03 17.52
C PRO A 144 -13.07 9.12 16.50
N MET A 145 -12.62 10.36 16.73
CA MET A 145 -12.82 11.46 15.78
C MET A 145 -11.99 11.24 14.51
N LEU A 146 -10.71 10.89 14.65
CA LEU A 146 -9.83 10.63 13.50
C LEU A 146 -10.32 9.47 12.66
N VAL A 147 -10.74 8.36 13.29
CA VAL A 147 -11.33 7.21 12.58
C VAL A 147 -12.57 7.59 11.79
N ARG A 148 -13.47 8.42 12.38
CA ARG A 148 -14.65 8.91 11.64
C ARG A 148 -14.26 9.76 10.44
N LYS A 149 -13.32 10.70 10.61
CA LYS A 149 -12.84 11.57 9.53
C LYS A 149 -12.15 10.76 8.43
N ALA A 150 -11.28 9.81 8.79
CA ALA A 150 -10.61 8.89 7.88
C ALA A 150 -11.61 8.07 7.07
N ALA A 151 -12.58 7.43 7.73
CA ALA A 151 -13.61 6.65 7.06
C ALA A 151 -14.49 7.50 6.11
N CYS A 152 -14.80 8.74 6.46
CA CYS A 152 -15.51 9.65 5.55
C CYS A 152 -14.64 10.07 4.36
N GLY A 153 -13.36 10.35 4.59
CA GLY A 153 -12.42 10.70 3.54
C GLY A 153 -12.18 9.57 2.54
N ILE A 154 -12.01 8.33 3.02
CA ILE A 154 -11.93 7.13 2.17
C ILE A 154 -13.16 7.02 1.25
N ILE A 155 -14.36 7.20 1.81
CA ILE A 155 -15.61 7.17 1.02
C ILE A 155 -15.61 8.26 -0.06
N GLU A 156 -15.15 9.47 0.27
CA GLU A 156 -15.15 10.59 -0.67
C GLU A 156 -14.16 10.35 -1.82
N GLU A 157 -12.95 9.90 -1.52
CA GLU A 157 -11.96 9.54 -2.54
C GLU A 157 -12.46 8.41 -3.44
N GLY A 158 -13.06 7.38 -2.86
CA GLY A 158 -13.68 6.30 -3.64
C GLY A 158 -14.79 6.77 -4.57
N LYS A 159 -15.60 7.76 -4.15
CA LYS A 159 -16.64 8.33 -5.04
C LYS A 159 -16.02 9.04 -6.24
N HIS A 160 -14.92 9.77 -6.05
CA HIS A 160 -14.26 10.53 -7.11
C HIS A 160 -13.71 9.64 -8.22
N ILE A 161 -13.28 8.43 -7.87
CA ILE A 161 -12.69 7.46 -8.83
C ILE A 161 -13.65 6.33 -9.23
N GLY A 162 -14.92 6.41 -8.85
CA GLY A 162 -15.93 5.38 -9.15
C GLY A 162 -15.89 4.11 -8.28
N LYS A 163 -14.99 4.02 -7.29
CA LYS A 163 -14.83 2.87 -6.36
C LYS A 163 -15.66 3.02 -5.07
N ARG A 164 -16.96 3.27 -5.22
CA ARG A 164 -17.88 3.59 -4.09
C ARG A 164 -18.12 2.40 -3.15
N ARG A 165 -18.23 1.18 -3.68
CA ARG A 165 -18.49 -0.05 -2.91
C ARG A 165 -17.23 -0.45 -2.16
N GLU A 166 -16.10 -0.45 -2.86
CA GLU A 166 -14.78 -0.68 -2.26
C GLU A 166 -14.54 0.27 -1.08
N ALA A 167 -14.72 1.58 -1.30
CA ALA A 167 -14.49 2.59 -0.26
C ALA A 167 -15.41 2.45 0.95
N LYS A 168 -16.67 2.04 0.75
CA LYS A 168 -17.60 1.74 1.86
C LYS A 168 -17.14 0.53 2.67
N CYS A 169 -16.62 -0.51 2.02
CA CYS A 169 -16.08 -1.68 2.69
C CYS A 169 -14.89 -1.28 3.59
N LEU A 170 -13.88 -0.63 3.01
CA LEU A 170 -12.70 -0.14 3.75
C LEU A 170 -13.06 0.78 4.92
N ALA A 171 -13.98 1.73 4.69
CA ALA A 171 -14.42 2.67 5.72
C ALA A 171 -15.18 1.98 6.86
N ASN A 172 -15.94 0.92 6.59
CA ASN A 172 -16.65 0.16 7.62
C ASN A 172 -15.68 -0.65 8.48
N MET A 173 -14.71 -1.33 7.86
CA MET A 173 -13.64 -2.05 8.57
C MET A 173 -12.91 -1.14 9.55
N LEU A 174 -12.56 0.08 9.12
CA LEU A 174 -11.92 1.06 10.00
C LEU A 174 -12.84 1.53 11.14
N ARG A 175 -14.13 1.77 10.86
CA ARG A 175 -15.11 2.21 11.87
C ARG A 175 -15.36 1.18 12.96
N GLU A 176 -15.27 -0.10 12.66
CA GLU A 176 -15.42 -1.18 13.65
C GLU A 176 -14.34 -1.11 14.74
N LYS A 177 -13.15 -0.58 14.39
CA LYS A 177 -12.01 -0.43 15.31
C LYS A 177 -12.01 0.88 16.09
N LYS A 178 -12.92 1.81 15.79
CA LYS A 178 -12.98 3.18 16.34
C LYS A 178 -12.79 3.29 17.85
N ASN A 179 -13.32 2.34 18.61
CA ASN A 179 -13.33 2.36 20.07
C ASN A 179 -12.36 1.35 20.71
N GLN A 180 -11.50 0.68 19.91
CA GLN A 180 -10.64 -0.41 20.35
C GLN A 180 -9.21 0.04 20.74
N GLY A 181 -8.96 1.36 20.79
CA GLY A 181 -7.65 1.94 21.10
C GLY A 181 -6.74 2.10 19.87
N ILE A 182 -5.59 2.76 20.05
CA ILE A 182 -4.70 3.10 18.93
C ILE A 182 -4.06 1.87 18.31
N GLU A 183 -3.72 0.87 19.10
CA GLU A 183 -3.09 -0.37 18.60
C GLU A 183 -3.97 -1.09 17.57
N GLU A 184 -5.23 -1.30 17.87
CA GLU A 184 -6.17 -1.98 16.97
C GLU A 184 -6.55 -1.11 15.77
N VAL A 185 -6.64 0.20 15.95
CA VAL A 185 -6.86 1.15 14.85
C VAL A 185 -5.66 1.17 13.91
N TRP A 186 -4.44 1.20 14.44
CA TRP A 186 -3.22 1.21 13.65
C TRP A 186 -3.04 -0.10 12.88
N LYS A 187 -3.22 -1.26 13.54
CA LYS A 187 -3.19 -2.58 12.86
C LYS A 187 -4.19 -2.63 11.71
N CYS A 188 -5.39 -2.07 11.91
CA CYS A 188 -6.38 -1.96 10.85
C CYS A 188 -5.93 -1.01 9.74
N CYS A 189 -5.37 0.16 10.04
CA CYS A 189 -4.85 1.07 9.01
C CYS A 189 -3.72 0.41 8.20
N ALA A 190 -2.78 -0.26 8.86
CA ALA A 190 -1.71 -1.01 8.23
C ALA A 190 -2.28 -2.11 7.33
N TYR A 191 -3.24 -2.89 7.84
CA TYR A 191 -3.96 -3.90 7.07
C TYR A 191 -4.61 -3.32 5.81
N LEU A 192 -5.42 -2.27 5.95
CA LEU A 192 -6.10 -1.60 4.83
C LEU A 192 -5.10 -1.06 3.80
N TYR A 193 -3.96 -0.53 4.26
CA TYR A 193 -2.87 -0.07 3.39
C TYR A 193 -2.20 -1.23 2.62
N THR A 194 -2.21 -2.44 3.19
CA THR A 194 -1.76 -3.67 2.50
C THR A 194 -2.83 -4.30 1.62
N LEU A 195 -4.05 -3.77 1.50
CA LEU A 195 -5.02 -4.33 0.56
C LEU A 195 -4.74 -3.82 -0.84
N GLU A 196 -4.84 -4.70 -1.84
CA GLU A 196 -4.90 -4.28 -3.24
C GLU A 196 -6.18 -3.47 -3.45
N SER A 197 -6.04 -2.15 -3.32
CA SER A 197 -7.13 -1.19 -3.26
C SER A 197 -6.68 0.16 -3.79
N PHE A 198 -7.64 1.04 -4.07
CA PHE A 198 -7.32 2.42 -4.48
C PHE A 198 -6.64 3.24 -3.38
N LEU A 199 -6.80 2.86 -2.11
CA LEU A 199 -6.47 3.72 -0.97
C LEU A 199 -4.97 4.01 -0.88
N TYR A 200 -4.13 2.97 -0.88
CA TYR A 200 -2.68 3.16 -0.79
C TYR A 200 -2.12 3.85 -2.04
N LYS A 201 -2.66 3.53 -3.23
CA LYS A 201 -2.27 4.15 -4.51
C LYS A 201 -2.53 5.66 -4.48
N THR A 202 -3.76 6.04 -4.12
CA THR A 202 -4.19 7.45 -4.05
C THR A 202 -3.41 8.21 -2.99
N LEU A 203 -3.20 7.60 -1.81
CA LEU A 203 -2.43 8.19 -0.72
C LEU A 203 -0.98 8.46 -1.15
N ASN A 204 -0.29 7.44 -1.66
CA ASN A 204 1.11 7.58 -2.04
C ASN A 204 1.30 8.52 -3.22
N ALA A 205 0.44 8.44 -4.25
CA ALA A 205 0.45 9.37 -5.36
C ALA A 205 0.30 10.82 -4.88
N THR A 206 -0.65 11.08 -3.97
CA THR A 206 -0.86 12.40 -3.38
C THR A 206 0.37 12.88 -2.60
N MET A 207 0.95 12.02 -1.77
CA MET A 207 2.10 12.39 -0.93
C MET A 207 3.36 12.64 -1.77
N ARG A 208 3.53 11.99 -2.92
CA ARG A 208 4.66 12.23 -3.85
C ARG A 208 4.62 13.61 -4.53
N LEU A 209 3.45 14.26 -4.55
CA LEU A 209 3.30 15.63 -5.04
C LEU A 209 3.73 16.68 -4.00
N VAL A 210 4.05 16.28 -2.77
CA VAL A 210 4.54 17.20 -1.75
C VAL A 210 5.85 17.82 -2.22
N GLY A 211 5.89 19.15 -2.21
CA GLY A 211 7.05 19.89 -2.68
C GLY A 211 7.00 20.28 -4.17
N ASP A 212 6.06 19.73 -4.93
CA ASP A 212 5.78 20.17 -6.29
C ASP A 212 4.90 21.43 -6.24
N LYS A 213 5.45 22.56 -6.71
CA LYS A 213 4.76 23.85 -6.73
C LYS A 213 3.60 23.87 -7.73
N GLU A 214 3.70 23.16 -8.85
CA GLU A 214 2.64 23.08 -9.86
C GLU A 214 1.43 22.31 -9.32
N HIS A 215 1.70 21.29 -8.50
CA HIS A 215 0.68 20.40 -7.95
C HIS A 215 0.33 20.70 -6.48
N GLU A 216 0.72 21.87 -5.94
CA GLU A 216 0.52 22.19 -4.53
C GLU A 216 -0.96 22.14 -4.11
N GLN A 217 -1.83 22.71 -4.94
CA GLN A 217 -3.28 22.72 -4.67
C GLN A 217 -3.89 21.31 -4.74
N VAL A 218 -3.31 20.42 -5.56
CA VAL A 218 -3.79 19.05 -5.71
C VAL A 218 -3.60 18.28 -4.40
N TRP A 219 -2.37 18.24 -3.87
CA TRP A 219 -2.12 17.48 -2.65
C TRP A 219 -2.71 18.15 -1.42
N ARG A 220 -2.72 19.49 -1.35
CA ARG A 220 -3.38 20.22 -0.26
C ARG A 220 -4.88 19.98 -0.25
N GLY A 221 -5.53 19.88 -1.41
CA GLY A 221 -6.95 19.54 -1.54
C GLY A 221 -7.31 18.18 -0.94
N LYS A 222 -6.36 17.23 -0.93
CA LYS A 222 -6.52 15.87 -0.39
C LYS A 222 -6.25 15.74 1.10
N ILE A 223 -5.74 16.78 1.76
CA ILE A 223 -5.46 16.76 3.20
C ILE A 223 -6.69 16.39 4.02
N ARG A 224 -7.86 16.94 3.67
CA ARG A 224 -9.10 16.74 4.46
C ARG A 224 -9.66 15.32 4.32
N THR A 225 -9.37 14.64 3.22
CA THR A 225 -9.89 13.29 2.92
C THR A 225 -8.88 12.21 3.30
N LEU A 226 -7.65 12.27 2.80
CA LEU A 226 -6.62 11.25 3.02
C LEU A 226 -5.83 11.46 4.32
N GLY A 227 -5.73 12.71 4.78
CA GLY A 227 -4.93 13.10 5.94
C GLY A 227 -5.23 12.34 7.21
N PRO A 228 -6.48 12.24 7.67
CA PRO A 228 -6.81 11.52 8.90
C PRO A 228 -6.40 10.05 8.88
N PHE A 229 -6.53 9.37 7.74
CA PHE A 229 -6.05 7.99 7.57
C PHE A 229 -4.51 7.93 7.61
N CYS A 230 -3.86 8.83 6.87
CA CYS A 230 -2.41 8.95 6.85
C CYS A 230 -1.81 9.17 8.25
N LEU A 231 -2.41 10.04 9.06
CA LEU A 231 -1.96 10.31 10.44
C LEU A 231 -2.13 9.07 11.34
N LEU A 232 -3.22 8.33 11.20
CA LEU A 232 -3.45 7.10 11.98
C LEU A 232 -2.48 5.99 11.60
N LEU A 233 -2.09 5.89 10.32
CA LEU A 233 -1.07 4.94 9.85
C LEU A 233 0.35 5.34 10.26
N TRP A 234 0.65 6.64 10.22
CA TRP A 234 1.97 7.19 10.53
C TRP A 234 2.32 7.12 12.02
N ASP A 235 1.36 7.38 12.90
CA ASP A 235 1.57 7.38 14.36
C ASP A 235 1.54 5.96 14.95
N ASP A 236 2.55 5.17 14.60
CA ASP A 236 2.71 3.76 14.98
C ASP A 236 3.01 3.59 16.49
N PRO A 237 2.12 2.94 17.28
CA PRO A 237 2.33 2.74 18.72
C PRO A 237 3.44 1.73 19.06
N PHE A 238 3.83 0.87 18.10
CA PHE A 238 4.81 -0.21 18.29
C PHE A 238 6.22 0.23 17.91
N ASN A 239 6.36 1.20 17.01
CA ASN A 239 7.65 1.61 16.46
C ASN A 239 8.24 2.84 17.16
N LYS A 240 8.77 2.62 18.37
CA LYS A 240 9.32 3.69 19.21
C LYS A 240 10.80 4.00 18.95
N ILE A 241 11.50 3.15 18.21
CA ILE A 241 12.95 3.24 17.99
C ILE A 241 13.24 3.01 16.51
N ALA A 242 14.04 3.90 15.91
CA ALA A 242 14.50 3.74 14.54
C ALA A 242 15.31 2.43 14.40
N LYS A 243 15.06 1.70 13.31
CA LYS A 243 15.86 0.53 12.92
C LYS A 243 17.18 0.97 12.33
N THR A 244 18.23 0.20 12.59
CA THR A 244 19.58 0.40 12.10
C THR A 244 20.09 -0.90 11.48
N GLU A 245 21.03 -0.79 10.54
CA GLU A 245 21.77 -1.92 9.95
C GLU A 245 20.89 -2.97 9.26
N MET A 246 19.80 -2.53 8.63
CA MET A 246 18.91 -3.39 7.86
C MET A 246 19.11 -3.13 6.35
N ILE A 247 18.95 -4.17 5.53
CA ILE A 247 18.87 -4.02 4.07
C ILE A 247 17.45 -4.33 3.63
N LEU A 248 16.88 -3.44 2.84
CA LEU A 248 15.57 -3.57 2.24
C LEU A 248 15.68 -3.51 0.71
N TYR A 249 14.74 -4.17 0.03
CA TYR A 249 14.71 -4.26 -1.42
C TYR A 249 13.38 -3.77 -1.96
N ARG A 250 13.39 -3.16 -3.14
CA ARG A 250 12.17 -2.74 -3.84
C ARG A 250 12.39 -2.78 -5.35
N GLY A 251 11.55 -3.51 -6.06
CA GLY A 251 11.41 -3.36 -7.51
C GLY A 251 10.64 -2.08 -7.85
N ALA A 252 10.92 -1.51 -9.02
CA ALA A 252 10.20 -0.36 -9.58
C ALA A 252 10.30 -0.33 -11.10
N ASN A 253 9.35 0.33 -11.76
CA ASN A 253 9.50 0.77 -13.14
C ASN A 253 9.88 2.25 -13.15
N LEU A 254 11.09 2.57 -13.62
CA LEU A 254 11.55 3.93 -13.81
C LEU A 254 11.59 4.27 -15.29
N GLU A 255 11.17 5.47 -15.64
CA GLU A 255 11.44 6.06 -16.95
C GLU A 255 12.94 6.37 -17.11
N SER A 256 13.42 6.46 -18.34
CA SER A 256 14.83 6.73 -18.63
C SER A 256 15.32 8.03 -17.98
N GLU A 257 14.51 9.10 -17.98
CA GLU A 257 14.87 10.36 -17.34
C GLU A 257 15.04 10.21 -15.83
N GLN A 258 14.30 9.29 -15.19
CA GLN A 258 14.40 9.06 -13.75
C GLN A 258 15.66 8.28 -13.39
N ILE A 259 16.03 7.30 -14.22
CA ILE A 259 17.29 6.58 -14.06
C ILE A 259 18.47 7.56 -14.13
N THR A 260 18.46 8.48 -15.11
CA THR A 260 19.49 9.52 -15.23
C THR A 260 19.58 10.42 -13.99
N ILE A 261 18.45 10.73 -13.34
CA ILE A 261 18.47 11.47 -12.06
C ILE A 261 19.23 10.69 -10.97
N TYR A 262 19.02 9.38 -10.85
CA TYR A 262 19.75 8.57 -9.87
C TYR A 262 21.24 8.44 -10.23
N GLU A 263 21.57 8.33 -11.51
CA GLU A 263 22.95 8.29 -11.99
C GLU A 263 23.71 9.60 -11.70
N ASP A 264 23.05 10.74 -11.93
CA ASP A 264 23.59 12.06 -11.58
C ASP A 264 23.77 12.21 -10.07
N MET A 265 22.78 11.81 -9.26
CA MET A 265 22.89 11.82 -7.80
C MET A 265 24.05 10.95 -7.28
N ALA A 266 24.39 9.85 -7.95
CA ALA A 266 25.52 9.02 -7.56
C ALA A 266 26.87 9.75 -7.70
N GLN A 267 26.95 10.78 -8.55
CA GLN A 267 28.14 11.63 -8.68
C GLN A 267 28.23 12.71 -7.60
N HIS A 268 27.16 12.91 -6.83
CA HIS A 268 27.04 13.95 -5.82
C HIS A 268 26.76 13.33 -4.42
N PRO A 269 27.78 12.74 -3.76
CA PRO A 269 27.60 11.90 -2.57
C PRO A 269 27.08 12.65 -1.33
N ASP A 270 27.12 13.99 -1.36
CA ASP A 270 26.61 14.89 -0.32
C ASP A 270 25.15 15.29 -0.57
N GLU A 271 24.58 14.98 -1.74
CA GLU A 271 23.18 15.24 -2.05
C GLU A 271 22.27 14.19 -1.43
N TYR A 272 21.25 14.67 -0.74
CA TYR A 272 20.18 13.85 -0.21
C TYR A 272 18.83 14.24 -0.81
N ARG A 273 18.00 13.23 -1.01
CA ARG A 273 16.57 13.38 -1.28
C ARG A 273 15.79 12.67 -0.18
N SER A 274 14.47 12.68 -0.23
CA SER A 274 13.64 11.96 0.74
C SER A 274 12.41 11.34 0.10
N PHE A 275 12.00 10.19 0.64
CA PHE A 275 10.75 9.53 0.25
C PHE A 275 9.57 10.30 0.85
N GLN A 276 8.80 11.02 0.04
CA GLN A 276 7.68 11.83 0.57
C GLN A 276 6.50 10.98 1.05
N ALA A 277 6.32 9.80 0.45
CA ALA A 277 5.25 8.85 0.72
C ALA A 277 5.74 7.64 1.53
N PHE A 278 4.79 6.86 2.02
CA PHE A 278 5.10 5.53 2.52
C PHE A 278 5.68 4.67 1.39
N THR A 279 6.75 3.93 1.68
CA THR A 279 7.42 3.09 0.69
C THR A 279 7.40 1.64 1.15
N SER A 280 6.64 0.80 0.45
CA SER A 280 6.61 -0.65 0.72
C SER A 280 7.86 -1.30 0.17
N CYS A 281 8.60 -1.97 1.05
CA CYS A 281 9.83 -2.69 0.72
C CYS A 281 9.67 -4.15 1.14
N THR A 282 10.60 -4.99 0.72
CA THR A 282 10.70 -6.38 1.17
C THR A 282 12.07 -6.65 1.76
N ARG A 283 12.15 -7.55 2.74
CA ARG A 283 13.42 -8.10 3.23
C ARG A 283 14.01 -9.17 2.29
N ASN A 284 13.22 -9.64 1.33
CA ASN A 284 13.56 -10.73 0.46
C ASN A 284 13.96 -10.21 -0.94
N PRO A 285 15.25 -10.29 -1.32
CA PRO A 285 15.72 -9.73 -2.60
C PRO A 285 15.09 -10.44 -3.80
N GLN A 286 14.85 -11.75 -3.71
CA GLN A 286 14.26 -12.52 -4.81
C GLN A 286 12.84 -12.06 -5.14
N LYS A 287 12.08 -11.56 -4.15
CA LYS A 287 10.74 -11.01 -4.39
C LYS A 287 10.82 -9.65 -5.08
N ALA A 288 11.69 -8.76 -4.62
CA ALA A 288 11.87 -7.45 -5.26
C ALA A 288 12.35 -7.56 -6.72
N GLU A 289 13.25 -8.51 -6.99
CA GLU A 289 13.83 -8.72 -8.32
C GLU A 289 12.81 -9.17 -9.37
N ARG A 290 11.64 -9.68 -8.98
CA ARG A 290 10.59 -10.06 -9.94
C ARG A 290 9.90 -8.87 -10.61
N PHE A 291 10.04 -7.66 -10.08
CA PHE A 291 9.24 -6.51 -10.53
C PHE A 291 10.06 -5.44 -11.24
N GLY A 292 9.43 -4.86 -12.26
CA GLY A 292 9.88 -3.68 -12.98
C GLY A 292 11.25 -3.75 -13.67
N ASN A 293 11.74 -2.62 -14.16
CA ASN A 293 13.03 -2.47 -14.85
C ASN A 293 14.18 -2.03 -13.92
N THR A 294 13.89 -1.73 -12.65
CA THR A 294 14.85 -1.24 -11.67
C THR A 294 14.72 -1.98 -10.34
N LEU A 295 15.86 -2.30 -9.72
CA LEU A 295 15.95 -2.84 -8.37
C LEU A 295 16.64 -1.83 -7.44
N PHE A 296 15.95 -1.39 -6.39
CA PHE A 296 16.53 -0.63 -5.30
C PHE A 296 17.08 -1.57 -4.22
N ILE A 297 18.33 -1.34 -3.83
CA ILE A 297 18.99 -1.96 -2.67
C ILE A 297 19.20 -0.86 -1.63
N MET A 298 18.48 -0.92 -0.53
CA MET A 298 18.36 0.16 0.46
C MET A 298 18.99 -0.24 1.77
N LYS A 299 20.15 0.32 2.09
CA LYS A 299 20.83 0.15 3.37
C LYS A 299 20.28 1.16 4.38
N ILE A 300 19.57 0.68 5.39
CA ILE A 300 18.98 1.47 6.46
C ILE A 300 20.03 1.74 7.53
N LEU A 301 20.57 2.96 7.57
CA LEU A 301 21.47 3.39 8.65
C LEU A 301 20.68 3.78 9.89
N SER A 302 19.54 4.45 9.71
CA SER A 302 18.61 4.80 10.79
C SER A 302 17.26 5.22 10.19
N ALA A 303 16.18 4.46 10.34
CA ALA A 303 14.85 4.87 9.87
C ALA A 303 13.71 4.22 10.66
N PHE A 304 12.54 4.85 10.68
CA PHE A 304 11.33 4.21 11.16
C PHE A 304 10.75 3.30 10.08
N THR A 305 10.59 2.04 10.42
CA THR A 305 9.98 1.03 9.56
C THR A 305 8.97 0.20 10.34
N ALA A 306 7.95 -0.32 9.66
CA ALA A 306 6.97 -1.22 10.27
C ALA A 306 6.96 -2.58 9.55
N ASP A 307 7.20 -3.67 10.29
CA ASP A 307 7.05 -5.03 9.78
C ASP A 307 5.55 -5.34 9.61
N LEU A 308 5.12 -5.46 8.35
CA LEU A 308 3.72 -5.71 8.02
C LEU A 308 3.44 -7.18 7.74
N CYS A 309 4.42 -8.09 7.87
CA CYS A 309 4.26 -9.50 7.47
C CYS A 309 3.09 -10.18 8.17
N ARG A 310 2.89 -9.91 9.46
CA ARG A 310 1.81 -10.52 10.26
C ARG A 310 0.45 -9.87 10.06
N LEU A 311 0.44 -8.65 9.53
CA LEU A 311 -0.79 -7.89 9.31
C LEU A 311 -1.26 -8.03 7.86
N SER A 312 -0.35 -8.17 6.91
CA SER A 312 -0.62 -8.23 5.49
C SER A 312 -1.37 -9.50 5.08
N GLU A 313 -2.20 -9.34 4.05
CA GLU A 313 -2.78 -10.48 3.30
C GLU A 313 -1.75 -11.23 2.48
N TYR A 314 -0.56 -10.65 2.33
CA TYR A 314 0.56 -11.20 1.58
C TYR A 314 1.75 -11.35 2.55
N PRO A 315 1.65 -12.21 3.57
CA PRO A 315 2.70 -12.37 4.59
C PRO A 315 4.03 -12.81 3.96
N ASN A 316 3.93 -13.59 2.88
CA ASN A 316 5.07 -14.05 2.12
C ASN A 316 5.81 -12.91 1.46
N GLU A 317 5.23 -11.73 1.22
CA GLU A 317 6.01 -10.61 0.65
C GLU A 317 7.14 -10.13 1.58
N GLU A 318 7.16 -10.57 2.84
CA GLU A 318 8.13 -10.13 3.84
C GLU A 318 8.19 -8.60 3.93
N GLU A 319 7.02 -7.98 3.85
CA GLU A 319 6.89 -6.54 3.69
C GLU A 319 7.35 -5.77 4.92
N GLU A 320 8.21 -4.79 4.67
CA GLU A 320 8.60 -3.75 5.60
C GLU A 320 8.16 -2.39 5.03
N LEU A 321 7.35 -1.65 5.78
CA LEU A 321 6.86 -0.34 5.38
C LEU A 321 7.81 0.75 5.88
N LEU A 322 8.46 1.45 4.96
CA LEU A 322 9.27 2.62 5.27
C LEU A 322 8.38 3.86 5.46
N MET A 323 8.59 4.58 6.57
CA MET A 323 7.81 5.77 6.90
C MET A 323 8.15 6.97 5.97
N PRO A 324 7.19 7.87 5.71
CA PRO A 324 7.41 9.06 4.89
C PRO A 324 8.37 10.04 5.57
N GLY A 325 9.18 10.72 4.75
CA GLY A 325 10.20 11.68 5.18
C GLY A 325 11.59 11.08 5.39
N VAL A 326 11.79 9.77 5.17
CA VAL A 326 13.13 9.17 5.27
C VAL A 326 14.02 9.70 4.15
N GLY A 327 15.16 10.27 4.55
CA GLY A 327 16.18 10.77 3.65
C GLY A 327 17.03 9.65 3.08
N PHE A 328 17.53 9.83 1.86
CA PHE A 328 18.43 8.89 1.22
C PHE A 328 19.46 9.62 0.35
N ARG A 329 20.62 8.99 0.15
CA ARG A 329 21.60 9.31 -0.89
C ARG A 329 21.82 8.11 -1.79
N VAL A 330 22.29 8.35 -3.01
CA VAL A 330 22.65 7.29 -3.95
C VAL A 330 24.14 7.00 -3.79
N GLU A 331 24.48 5.76 -3.49
CA GLU A 331 25.89 5.33 -3.44
C GLU A 331 26.42 5.06 -4.85
N ARG A 332 25.64 4.35 -5.66
CA ARG A 332 25.94 4.04 -7.05
C ARG A 332 24.71 3.54 -7.80
N VAL A 333 24.81 3.55 -9.12
CA VAL A 333 23.85 2.94 -10.03
C VAL A 333 24.63 2.01 -10.96
N ASP A 334 24.23 0.74 -10.99
CA ASP A 334 24.81 -0.29 -11.85
C ASP A 334 23.75 -0.78 -12.86
N PHE A 335 24.18 -1.41 -13.96
CA PHE A 335 23.29 -2.12 -14.87
C PHE A 335 23.59 -3.61 -14.88
N ASN A 336 22.59 -4.43 -14.54
CA ASN A 336 22.71 -5.87 -14.55
C ASN A 336 22.27 -6.44 -15.91
N HIS A 337 23.25 -6.79 -16.75
CA HIS A 337 23.00 -7.38 -18.07
C HIS A 337 22.30 -8.74 -18.06
N LYS A 338 22.37 -9.50 -16.95
CA LYS A 338 21.72 -10.81 -16.86
C LYS A 338 20.21 -10.67 -16.67
N THR A 339 19.80 -9.70 -15.86
CA THR A 339 18.38 -9.46 -15.56
C THR A 339 17.79 -8.31 -16.38
N ASN A 340 18.64 -7.61 -17.14
CA ASN A 340 18.29 -6.42 -17.93
C ASN A 340 17.64 -5.32 -17.05
N LYS A 341 18.26 -5.05 -15.89
CA LYS A 341 17.74 -4.09 -14.90
C LYS A 341 18.81 -3.11 -14.43
N HIS A 342 18.37 -1.88 -14.12
CA HIS A 342 19.18 -0.95 -13.35
C HIS A 342 19.15 -1.35 -11.86
N VAL A 343 20.28 -1.26 -11.19
CA VAL A 343 20.42 -1.55 -9.76
C VAL A 343 20.88 -0.28 -9.06
N VAL A 344 20.01 0.28 -8.23
CA VAL A 344 20.25 1.55 -7.53
C VAL A 344 20.53 1.27 -6.06
N TYR A 345 21.73 1.62 -5.60
CA TYR A 345 22.18 1.42 -4.22
C TYR A 345 21.95 2.70 -3.42
N LEU A 346 21.15 2.60 -2.35
CA LEU A 346 20.75 3.73 -1.53
C LEU A 346 21.21 3.55 -0.07
N GLU A 347 21.69 4.62 0.55
CA GLU A 347 21.82 4.72 2.00
C GLU A 347 20.72 5.59 2.58
N LEU A 348 19.95 5.04 3.51
CA LEU A 348 18.77 5.68 4.09
C LEU A 348 19.04 6.10 5.54
N ARG A 349 18.69 7.35 5.86
CA ARG A 349 18.79 7.90 7.21
C ARG A 349 17.66 8.88 7.49
N GLN A 350 17.06 8.79 8.66
CA GLN A 350 16.20 9.80 9.23
C GLN A 350 17.06 11.02 9.59
N ARG A 351 16.94 12.09 8.81
CA ARG A 351 17.71 13.31 9.03
C ARG A 351 16.93 14.30 9.90
N TRP A 352 17.66 15.00 10.77
CA TRP A 352 17.17 16.20 11.43
C TRP A 352 17.41 17.36 10.46
N SER A 353 16.39 18.15 10.17
CA SER A 353 16.61 19.48 9.63
C SER A 353 17.19 20.31 10.77
N SER A 354 18.51 20.41 10.84
CA SER A 354 19.16 21.37 11.73
C SER A 354 18.96 22.77 11.15
N LYS A 355 17.84 23.39 11.49
CA LYS A 355 17.70 24.85 11.54
C LYS A 355 17.29 25.22 12.95
#